data_AF-A0A151QTI8-F1
#
_entry.id   AF-A0A151QTI8-F1
#
_cell.length_a   1.000
_cell.length_b   1.000
_cell.length_c   1.000
_cell.angle_alpha   90.00
_cell.angle_beta   90.00
_cell.angle_gamma   90.00
#
_symmetry.space_group_name_H-M   'P 1'
#
loop_
_entity.id
_entity.type
_entity.pdbx_description
1 polymer ?
#
loop_
_entity_poly.entity_id
_entity_poly.type
_entity_poly.pdbx_seq_one_letter_code
_entity_poly.pdbx_strand_id
1 'polypeptide(L)'
;FFALDITGKNYLSWILDVEIHLDAMGLGNFIKEGNKASNQDKAKTMIFLGHHLHEGLKVEYLTVKDPLVLWNNLKETYDHQKTVILPKARYDWMHLRLQDFKSVSEYNFAIFRITSKLKLCGEKNY
;
A
#
# COMPACT_ATOMS: atom_id res chain seq x y z
N PHE A 1 -6.31 -10.18 2.42
CA PHE A 1 -5.45 -9.00 2.56
C PHE A 1 -5.92 -8.20 3.76
N PHE A 2 -5.05 -7.44 4.44
CA PHE A 2 -5.52 -6.50 5.45
C PHE A 2 -6.24 -5.34 4.77
N ALA A 3 -7.30 -4.83 5.40
CA ALA A 3 -7.95 -3.63 4.90
C ALA A 3 -7.00 -2.41 4.98
N LEU A 4 -7.14 -1.46 4.05
CA LEU A 4 -6.46 -0.16 4.14
C LEU A 4 -6.93 0.51 5.43
N ASP A 5 -5.99 0.77 6.33
CA ASP A 5 -6.26 1.44 7.59
C ASP A 5 -6.63 2.91 7.35
N ILE A 6 -7.57 3.44 8.14
CA ILE A 6 -8.03 4.84 8.00
C ILE A 6 -6.89 5.86 8.16
N THR A 7 -5.85 5.52 8.93
CA THR A 7 -4.66 6.38 9.10
C THR A 7 -3.67 6.28 7.94
N GLY A 8 -3.85 5.34 7.01
CA GLY A 8 -2.96 5.12 5.88
C GLY A 8 -1.62 4.45 6.23
N LYS A 9 -1.40 4.01 7.48
CA LYS A 9 -0.11 3.44 7.92
C LYS A 9 0.35 2.23 7.11
N ASN A 10 -0.60 1.44 6.58
CA ASN A 10 -0.33 0.27 5.75
C ASN A 10 -0.53 0.53 4.25
N TYR A 11 -0.69 1.78 3.83
CA TYR A 11 -1.03 2.14 2.45
C TYR A 11 -0.04 1.60 1.41
N LEU A 12 1.28 1.67 1.67
CA LEU A 12 2.28 1.17 0.72
C LEU A 12 2.24 -0.34 0.54
N SER A 13 2.08 -1.09 1.63
CA SER A 13 1.89 -2.55 1.54
C SER A 13 0.55 -2.90 0.89
N TRP A 14 -0.50 -2.12 1.18
CA TRP A 14 -1.83 -2.36 0.64
C TRP A 14 -1.88 -2.14 -0.87
N ILE A 15 -1.25 -1.07 -1.39
CA ILE A 15 -1.14 -0.87 -2.84
C ILE A 15 -0.48 -2.06 -3.50
N LEU A 16 0.67 -2.49 -2.99
CA LEU A 16 1.43 -3.58 -3.58
C LEU A 16 0.58 -4.86 -3.65
N ASP A 17 -0.12 -5.18 -2.56
CA ASP A 17 -1.02 -6.33 -2.49
C ASP A 17 -2.17 -6.21 -3.50
N VAL A 18 -2.79 -5.03 -3.62
CA VAL A 18 -3.89 -4.78 -4.56
C VAL A 18 -3.42 -4.85 -6.01
N GLU A 19 -2.30 -4.24 -6.35
CA GLU A 19 -1.74 -4.26 -7.71
C GLU A 19 -1.44 -5.70 -8.15
N ILE A 20 -0.76 -6.48 -7.30
CA ILE A 20 -0.46 -7.91 -7.56
C ILE A 20 -1.76 -8.71 -7.73
N HIS A 21 -2.76 -8.46 -6.88
CA HIS A 21 -4.03 -9.18 -6.95
C HIS A 21 -4.80 -8.87 -8.22
N LEU A 22 -4.89 -7.60 -8.60
CA LEU A 22 -5.55 -7.18 -9.82
C LEU A 22 -4.81 -7.72 -11.04
N ASP A 23 -3.48 -7.69 -11.07
CA ASP A 23 -2.68 -8.30 -12.14
C ASP A 23 -2.96 -9.81 -12.26
N ALA A 24 -2.98 -10.54 -11.14
CA ALA A 24 -3.29 -11.97 -11.13
C ALA A 24 -4.69 -12.30 -11.67
N MET A 25 -5.64 -11.37 -11.54
CA MET A 25 -7.00 -11.50 -12.09
C MET A 25 -7.13 -11.00 -13.54
N GLY A 26 -6.05 -10.52 -14.16
CA GLY A 26 -6.11 -9.84 -15.46
C GLY A 26 -6.80 -8.47 -15.39
N LEU A 27 -6.93 -7.90 -14.20
CA LEU A 27 -7.62 -6.65 -13.89
C LEU A 27 -6.68 -5.44 -13.67
N GLY A 28 -5.36 -5.62 -13.67
CA GLY A 28 -4.40 -4.57 -13.30
C GLY A 28 -4.35 -3.35 -14.22
N ASN A 29 -4.86 -3.46 -15.45
CA ASN A 29 -5.02 -2.31 -16.34
C ASN A 29 -6.22 -1.41 -15.98
N PHE A 30 -7.10 -1.85 -15.06
CA PHE A 30 -8.35 -1.15 -14.76
C PHE A 30 -8.23 0.01 -13.77
N ILE A 31 -7.05 0.12 -13.12
CA ILE A 31 -6.63 1.27 -12.31
C ILE A 31 -5.75 2.27 -13.09
N LYS A 32 -5.61 2.09 -14.42
CA LYS A 32 -4.85 2.98 -15.31
C LYS A 32 -5.78 3.80 -16.22
N GLU A 33 -5.39 5.02 -16.55
CA GLU A 33 -6.13 5.93 -17.43
C GLU A 33 -6.29 5.35 -18.86
N GLY A 34 -7.44 5.62 -19.48
CA GLY A 34 -7.71 5.28 -20.89
C GLY A 34 -8.12 3.83 -21.17
N ASN A 35 -8.44 3.03 -20.14
CA ASN A 35 -8.78 1.63 -20.34
C ASN A 35 -10.22 1.41 -20.91
N LYS A 36 -10.43 0.28 -21.58
CA LYS A 36 -11.72 -0.19 -22.13
C LYS A 36 -12.35 -1.33 -21.30
N ALA A 37 -12.38 -1.20 -19.98
CA ALA A 37 -12.95 -2.20 -19.08
C ALA A 37 -14.42 -2.45 -19.40
N SER A 38 -14.84 -3.71 -19.29
CA SER A 38 -16.26 -4.01 -19.22
C SER A 38 -16.85 -3.47 -17.91
N ASN A 39 -18.15 -3.18 -17.90
CA ASN A 39 -18.85 -2.81 -16.66
C ASN A 39 -18.75 -3.91 -15.60
N GLN A 40 -18.64 -5.17 -16.01
CA GLN A 40 -18.47 -6.30 -15.11
C GLN A 40 -17.12 -6.25 -14.40
N ASP A 41 -16.04 -5.95 -15.13
CA ASP A 41 -14.70 -5.87 -14.55
C ASP A 41 -14.58 -4.67 -13.62
N LYS A 42 -15.18 -3.51 -13.98
CA LYS A 42 -15.29 -2.38 -13.07
C LYS A 42 -16.00 -2.77 -11.77
N ALA A 43 -17.11 -3.48 -11.85
CA ALA A 43 -17.85 -3.94 -10.67
C ALA A 43 -17.03 -4.91 -9.81
N LYS A 44 -16.33 -5.88 -10.41
CA LYS A 44 -15.43 -6.80 -9.69
C LYS A 44 -14.33 -6.05 -8.95
N THR A 45 -13.68 -5.09 -9.61
CA THR A 45 -12.63 -4.26 -8.98
C THR A 45 -13.20 -3.41 -7.85
N MET A 46 -14.37 -2.79 -8.02
CA MET A 46 -15.03 -2.02 -6.95
C MET A 46 -15.34 -2.88 -5.73
N ILE A 47 -15.91 -4.08 -5.94
CA ILE A 47 -16.24 -5.02 -4.85
C ILE A 47 -14.95 -5.43 -4.13
N PHE A 48 -13.89 -5.72 -4.86
CA PHE A 48 -12.61 -6.09 -4.26
C PHE A 48 -12.01 -4.95 -3.44
N LEU A 49 -11.91 -3.73 -4.00
CA LEU A 49 -11.38 -2.56 -3.31
C LEU A 49 -12.21 -2.27 -2.06
N GLY A 50 -13.54 -2.19 -2.18
CA GLY A 50 -14.45 -1.90 -1.08
C GLY A 50 -14.34 -2.90 0.08
N HIS A 51 -14.23 -4.20 -0.19
CA HIS A 51 -14.02 -5.20 0.85
C HIS A 51 -12.72 -5.01 1.63
N HIS A 52 -11.71 -4.41 1.01
CA HIS A 52 -10.39 -4.20 1.58
C HIS A 52 -10.15 -2.75 2.00
N LEU A 53 -11.21 -1.98 2.25
CA LEU A 53 -11.15 -0.68 2.90
C LEU A 53 -11.63 -0.78 4.36
N HIS A 54 -11.02 0.02 5.23
CA HIS A 54 -11.57 0.26 6.55
C HIS A 54 -12.98 0.88 6.45
N GLU A 55 -13.83 0.61 7.44
CA GLU A 55 -15.25 1.00 7.40
C GLU A 55 -15.45 2.50 7.21
N GLY A 56 -14.65 3.34 7.88
CA GLY A 56 -14.69 4.79 7.69
C GLY A 56 -14.40 5.23 6.25
N LEU A 57 -13.51 4.53 5.53
CA LEU A 57 -13.22 4.84 4.13
C LEU A 57 -14.33 4.37 3.20
N LYS A 58 -15.03 3.27 3.53
CA LYS A 58 -16.21 2.86 2.78
C LYS A 58 -17.32 3.90 2.87
N VAL A 59 -17.49 4.53 4.04
CA VAL A 59 -18.45 5.63 4.23
C VAL A 59 -18.02 6.85 3.42
N GLU A 60 -16.75 7.24 3.48
CA GLU A 60 -16.21 8.38 2.74
C GLU A 60 -16.41 8.24 1.22
N TYR A 61 -16.18 7.03 0.68
CA TYR A 61 -16.26 6.77 -0.75
C TYR A 61 -17.52 6.03 -1.19
N LEU A 62 -18.59 6.02 -0.39
CA LEU A 62 -19.81 5.24 -0.62
C LEU A 62 -20.47 5.53 -1.99
N THR A 63 -20.33 6.76 -2.49
CA THR A 63 -20.96 7.21 -3.75
C THR A 63 -20.07 6.99 -4.98
N VAL A 64 -18.81 6.60 -4.79
CA VAL A 64 -17.85 6.37 -5.88
C VAL A 64 -18.17 5.03 -6.55
N LYS A 65 -18.40 5.06 -7.86
CA LYS A 65 -18.76 3.86 -8.65
C LYS A 65 -17.69 3.45 -9.67
N ASP A 66 -16.69 4.30 -9.90
CA ASP A 66 -15.60 4.01 -10.82
C ASP A 66 -14.32 3.63 -10.03
N PRO A 67 -13.74 2.43 -10.26
CA PRO A 67 -12.52 2.00 -9.59
C PRO A 67 -11.34 2.95 -9.77
N LEU A 68 -11.21 3.57 -10.95
CA LEU A 68 -10.10 4.48 -11.23
C LEU A 68 -10.22 5.75 -10.39
N VAL A 69 -11.44 6.26 -10.23
CA VAL A 69 -11.71 7.42 -9.37
C VAL A 69 -11.40 7.08 -7.91
N LEU A 70 -11.87 5.93 -7.42
CA LEU A 70 -11.57 5.48 -6.06
C LEU A 70 -10.05 5.33 -5.85
N TRP A 71 -9.36 4.67 -6.78
CA TRP A 71 -7.91 4.48 -6.72
C TRP A 71 -7.14 5.80 -6.67
N ASN A 72 -7.50 6.74 -7.53
CA ASN A 72 -6.85 8.06 -7.58
C ASN A 72 -7.11 8.87 -6.31
N ASN A 73 -8.33 8.84 -5.77
CA ASN A 73 -8.64 9.52 -4.51
C ASN A 73 -7.81 8.95 -3.36
N LEU A 74 -7.79 7.62 -3.20
CA LEU A 74 -6.95 6.95 -2.20
C LEU A 74 -5.47 7.31 -2.38
N LYS A 75 -5.03 7.43 -3.64
CA LYS A 75 -3.66 7.82 -3.94
C LYS A 75 -3.37 9.24 -3.52
N GLU A 76 -4.19 10.20 -3.90
CA GLU A 76 -4.04 11.58 -3.47
C GLU A 76 -4.03 11.72 -1.95
N THR A 77 -4.91 10.99 -1.26
CA THR A 77 -5.00 11.01 0.20
C THR A 77 -3.74 10.45 0.87
N TYR A 78 -3.15 9.36 0.36
CA TYR A 78 -2.14 8.61 1.12
C TYR A 78 -0.74 8.52 0.49
N ASP A 79 -0.49 9.02 -0.73
CA ASP A 79 0.85 8.94 -1.34
C ASP A 79 1.91 9.72 -0.54
N HIS A 80 1.47 10.70 0.25
CA HIS A 80 2.31 11.40 1.23
C HIS A 80 2.90 10.49 2.31
N GLN A 81 2.37 9.28 2.53
CA GLN A 81 2.92 8.34 3.52
C GLN A 81 4.38 8.00 3.22
N LYS A 82 4.80 8.03 1.94
CA LYS A 82 6.23 7.85 1.58
C LYS A 82 7.12 8.91 2.21
N THR A 83 6.64 10.15 2.34
CA THR A 83 7.42 11.27 2.90
C THR A 83 7.60 11.16 4.41
N VAL A 84 6.72 10.42 5.09
CA VAL A 84 6.80 10.15 6.53
C VAL A 84 7.60 8.87 6.81
N ILE A 85 7.36 7.82 6.03
CA ILE A 85 7.99 6.51 6.21
C ILE A 85 9.48 6.58 5.88
N LEU A 86 9.86 7.28 4.81
CA LEU A 86 11.23 7.27 4.32
C LEU A 86 12.24 7.88 5.30
N PRO A 87 12.04 9.11 5.84
CA PRO A 87 12.97 9.69 6.81
C PRO A 87 13.09 8.85 8.08
N LYS A 88 11.98 8.28 8.55
CA LYS A 88 11.98 7.38 9.70
C LYS A 88 12.76 6.11 9.43
N ALA A 89 12.58 5.47 8.28
CA ALA A 89 13.31 4.27 7.92
C ALA A 89 14.82 4.53 7.77
N ARG A 90 15.22 5.67 7.22
CA ARG A 90 16.63 6.11 7.17
C ARG A 90 17.21 6.33 8.57
N TYR A 91 16.45 6.99 9.44
CA TYR A 91 16.86 7.19 10.83
C TYR A 91 17.04 5.85 11.55
N ASP A 92 16.05 4.95 11.43
CA ASP A 92 16.09 3.62 12.04
C ASP A 92 17.30 2.81 11.51
N TRP A 93 17.62 2.92 10.21
CA TRP A 93 18.80 2.29 9.60
C TRP A 93 20.11 2.81 10.19
N MET A 94 20.28 4.14 10.23
CA MET A 94 21.51 4.79 10.70
C MET A 94 21.79 4.51 12.19
N HIS A 95 20.75 4.28 12.98
CA HIS A 95 20.86 4.02 14.42
C HIS A 95 20.73 2.54 14.79
N LEU A 96 20.68 1.64 13.80
CA LEU A 96 20.55 0.21 14.06
C LEU A 96 21.87 -0.35 14.62
N ARG A 97 21.82 -0.99 15.80
CA ARG A 97 22.99 -1.62 16.42
C ARG A 97 22.66 -3.02 16.92
N LEU A 98 23.54 -3.99 16.63
CA LEU A 98 23.36 -5.38 17.07
C LEU A 98 23.21 -5.51 18.59
N GLN A 99 23.93 -4.69 19.36
CA GLN A 99 23.91 -4.69 20.82
C GLN A 99 22.55 -4.31 21.44
N ASP A 100 21.66 -3.67 20.68
CA ASP A 100 20.35 -3.25 21.17
C ASP A 100 19.31 -4.40 21.14
N PHE A 101 19.70 -5.60 20.67
CA PHE A 101 18.81 -6.77 20.49
C PHE A 101 19.24 -7.97 21.34
N LYS A 102 18.26 -8.79 21.75
CA LYS A 102 18.51 -9.97 22.59
C LYS A 102 19.06 -11.15 21.79
N SER A 103 18.84 -11.16 20.48
CA SER A 103 19.30 -12.23 19.60
C SER A 103 19.59 -11.72 18.19
N VAL A 104 20.41 -12.49 17.46
CA VAL A 104 20.68 -12.26 16.03
C VAL A 104 19.38 -12.35 15.20
N SER A 105 18.43 -13.19 15.60
CA SER A 105 17.14 -13.32 14.91
C SER A 105 16.32 -12.03 14.98
N GLU A 106 16.23 -11.41 16.17
CA GLU A 106 15.53 -10.14 16.37
C GLU A 106 16.19 -9.00 15.58
N TYR A 107 17.52 -8.94 15.60
CA TYR A 107 18.29 -7.98 14.81
C TYR A 107 18.05 -8.15 13.31
N ASN A 108 18.11 -9.38 12.80
CA ASN A 108 17.84 -9.67 11.39
C ASN A 108 16.40 -9.31 11.00
N PHE A 109 15.43 -9.57 11.87
CA PHE A 109 14.05 -9.15 11.65
C PHE A 109 13.93 -7.61 11.56
N ALA A 110 14.65 -6.86 12.41
CA ALA A 110 14.68 -5.41 12.33
C ALA A 110 15.31 -4.91 11.01
N ILE A 111 16.41 -5.53 10.55
CA ILE A 111 17.01 -5.28 9.23
C ILE A 111 15.97 -5.48 8.12
N PHE A 112 15.31 -6.64 8.09
CA PHE A 112 14.32 -6.94 7.04
C PHE A 112 13.19 -5.92 7.04
N ARG A 113 12.70 -5.53 8.22
CA ARG A 113 11.64 -4.54 8.34
C ARG A 113 12.06 -3.15 7.84
N ILE A 114 13.27 -2.70 8.16
CA ILE A 114 13.79 -1.39 7.74
C ILE A 114 14.06 -1.39 6.24
N THR A 115 14.83 -2.36 5.75
CA THR A 115 15.17 -2.48 4.32
C THR A 115 13.94 -2.61 3.43
N SER A 116 12.91 -3.35 3.87
CA SER A 116 11.64 -3.45 3.13
C SER A 116 10.92 -2.10 3.02
N LYS A 117 10.93 -1.28 4.07
CA LYS A 117 10.35 0.07 4.02
C LYS A 117 11.14 0.99 3.08
N LEU A 118 12.47 0.94 3.11
CA LEU A 118 13.32 1.70 2.20
C LEU A 118 13.04 1.30 0.74
N LYS A 119 12.92 -0.01 0.45
CA LYS A 119 12.50 -0.53 -0.87
C LYS A 119 11.15 0.00 -1.32
N LEU A 120 10.14 -0.07 -0.45
CA LEU A 120 8.78 0.42 -0.74
C LEU A 120 8.75 1.92 -1.02
N CYS A 121 9.67 2.69 -0.43
CA CYS A 121 9.84 4.11 -0.70
C CYS A 121 10.73 4.42 -1.93
N GLY A 122 11.20 3.41 -2.66
CA GLY A 122 11.97 3.57 -3.89
C GLY A 122 13.49 3.61 -3.72
N GLU A 123 14.03 3.35 -2.52
CA GLU A 123 15.47 3.28 -2.32
C GLU A 123 16.05 1.93 -2.74
N LYS A 124 17.11 1.99 -3.54
CA LYS A 124 17.73 0.82 -4.17
C LYS A 124 19.05 0.37 -3.52
N ASN A 125 19.68 1.22 -2.70
CA ASN A 125 20.97 0.95 -2.07
C ASN A 125 20.93 1.38 -0.59
N TYR A 126 21.23 0.44 0.33
CA TYR A 126 21.44 0.67 1.77
C TYR A 126 22.69 -0.07 2.22
#